data_AF-L1P964-F1
#
_entry.id   AF-L1P964-F1
#
_cell.length_a   1.000
_cell.length_b   1.000
_cell.length_c   1.000
_cell.angle_alpha   90.00
_cell.angle_beta   90.00
_cell.angle_gamma   90.00
#
_symmetry.space_group_name_H-M   'P 1'
#
loop_
_entity.id
_entity.type
_entity.pdbx_description
1 polymer ?
#
loop_
_entity_poly.entity_id
_entity_poly.type
_entity_poly.pdbx_seq_one_letter_code
_entity_poly.pdbx_strand_id
1 'polypeptide(L)'
;MAKIIPKVGEIWTVTRNRYLFDRLKKGDVFYHEGYRLELIKKRYWSSEMDCNDLVALTLRRLTDKVPEEKPKETFITYLKKCFKQLFKNNKNKVK
;
A
#
# COMPACT_ATOMS: atom_id res chain seq x y z
N MET A 1 -7.16 -8.45 -27.59
CA MET A 1 -5.80 -8.52 -26.99
C MET A 1 -5.88 -9.39 -25.76
N ALA A 2 -5.10 -10.48 -25.70
CA ALA A 2 -5.07 -11.35 -24.52
C ALA A 2 -4.62 -10.54 -23.30
N LYS A 3 -5.33 -10.69 -22.18
CA LYS A 3 -4.98 -10.04 -20.92
C LYS A 3 -3.70 -10.70 -20.39
N ILE A 4 -2.55 -10.04 -20.56
CA ILE A 4 -1.28 -10.52 -20.02
C ILE A 4 -1.39 -10.46 -18.49
N ILE A 5 -1.40 -11.63 -17.86
CA ILE A 5 -1.41 -11.75 -16.40
C ILE A 5 0.04 -11.74 -15.93
N PRO A 6 0.51 -10.68 -15.25
CA PRO A 6 1.87 -10.61 -14.76
C PRO A 6 2.11 -11.62 -13.64
N LYS A 7 3.25 -12.32 -13.65
CA LYS A 7 3.65 -13.24 -12.58
C LYS A 7 4.13 -12.48 -11.35
N VAL A 8 4.07 -13.12 -10.18
CA VAL A 8 4.60 -12.51 -8.94
C VAL A 8 6.11 -12.25 -9.11
N GLY A 9 6.55 -11.04 -8.74
CA GLY A 9 7.91 -10.57 -8.91
C GLY A 9 8.21 -9.97 -10.27
N GLU A 10 7.34 -10.17 -11.27
CA GLU A 10 7.49 -9.62 -12.61
C GLU A 10 7.36 -8.10 -12.59
N ILE A 11 8.16 -7.44 -13.42
CA ILE A 11 8.15 -5.99 -13.64
C ILE A 11 7.71 -5.74 -15.07
N TRP A 12 6.67 -4.92 -15.24
CA TRP A 12 6.19 -4.53 -16.57
C TRP A 12 5.80 -3.07 -16.59
N THR A 13 5.69 -2.50 -17.78
CA THR A 13 5.25 -1.12 -17.97
C THR A 13 3.88 -1.09 -18.61
N VAL A 14 2.97 -0.30 -18.03
CA VAL A 14 1.63 -0.07 -18.55
C VAL A 14 1.38 1.40 -18.75
N THR A 15 0.65 1.74 -19.81
CA THR A 15 0.14 3.09 -20.01
C THR A 15 -1.31 3.14 -19.54
N ARG A 16 -1.62 4.10 -18.67
CA ARG A 16 -2.96 4.31 -18.11
C ARG A 16 -3.31 5.80 -18.14
N ASN A 17 -4.59 6.11 -17.96
CA ASN A 17 -5.03 7.49 -17.75
C ASN A 17 -4.46 8.01 -16.43
N ARG A 18 -3.88 9.20 -16.47
CA ARG A 18 -3.22 9.87 -15.35
C ARG A 18 -4.08 9.99 -14.11
N TYR A 19 -5.38 10.25 -14.26
CA TYR A 19 -6.25 10.66 -13.15
C TYR A 19 -6.18 9.74 -11.93
N LEU A 20 -6.17 8.42 -12.16
CA LEU A 20 -6.16 7.42 -11.08
C LEU A 20 -4.78 7.22 -10.43
N PHE A 21 -3.70 7.65 -11.08
CA PHE A 21 -2.33 7.35 -10.66
C PHE A 21 -1.50 8.61 -10.35
N ASP A 22 -2.15 9.78 -10.36
CA ASP A 22 -1.47 11.06 -10.17
C ASP A 22 -0.92 11.20 -8.74
N ARG A 23 -1.67 10.68 -7.75
CA ARG A 23 -1.29 10.71 -6.33
C ARG A 23 -0.25 9.65 -5.94
N LEU A 24 -0.03 8.63 -6.78
CA LEU A 24 0.91 7.56 -6.47
C LEU A 24 2.36 8.02 -6.65
N LYS A 25 3.19 7.63 -5.69
CA LYS A 25 4.63 7.88 -5.64
C LYS A 25 5.40 6.58 -5.80
N LYS A 26 6.67 6.70 -6.22
CA LYS A 26 7.57 5.54 -6.31
C LYS A 26 7.67 4.87 -4.94
N GLY A 27 7.50 3.54 -4.91
CA GLY A 27 7.47 2.72 -3.70
C GLY A 27 6.07 2.51 -3.12
N ASP A 28 5.05 3.23 -3.61
CA ASP A 28 3.69 3.00 -3.14
C ASP A 28 3.19 1.62 -3.58
N VAL A 29 2.52 0.95 -2.65
CA VAL A 29 1.89 -0.34 -2.88
C VAL A 29 0.38 -0.18 -2.89
N PHE A 30 -0.27 -0.62 -3.95
CA PHE A 30 -1.71 -0.50 -4.15
C PHE A 30 -2.30 -1.78 -4.73
N TYR A 31 -3.61 -1.94 -4.59
CA TYR A 31 -4.35 -3.06 -5.18
C TYR A 31 -5.04 -2.60 -6.45
N HIS A 32 -4.82 -3.31 -7.55
CA HIS A 32 -5.47 -3.03 -8.83
C HIS A 32 -5.68 -4.32 -9.62
N GLU A 33 -6.87 -4.47 -10.21
CA GLU A 33 -7.26 -5.66 -11.00
C GLU A 33 -7.03 -7.00 -10.28
N GLY A 34 -7.13 -7.03 -8.95
CA GLY A 34 -6.92 -8.24 -8.14
C GLY A 34 -5.45 -8.57 -7.82
N TYR A 35 -4.52 -7.66 -8.15
CA TYR A 35 -3.10 -7.83 -7.87
C TYR A 35 -2.60 -6.77 -6.88
N ARG A 36 -1.69 -7.17 -6.00
CA ARG A 36 -0.90 -6.23 -5.20
C ARG A 36 0.29 -5.72 -6.02
N LEU A 37 0.34 -4.42 -6.28
CA LEU A 37 1.31 -3.80 -7.19
C LEU A 37 2.15 -2.77 -6.45
N GLU A 38 3.45 -2.77 -6.71
CA GLU A 38 4.40 -1.73 -6.28
C GLU A 38 4.72 -0.82 -7.46
N LEU A 39 4.62 0.50 -7.26
CA LEU A 39 5.00 1.48 -8.26
C LEU A 39 6.52 1.68 -8.27
N ILE A 40 7.21 1.14 -9.28
CA ILE A 40 8.66 1.28 -9.44
C ILE A 40 9.03 2.60 -10.09
N LYS A 41 8.26 3.04 -11.09
CA LYS A 41 8.53 4.25 -11.85
C LYS A 41 7.26 4.83 -12.45
N LYS A 42 7.18 6.16 -12.48
CA LYS A 42 6.10 6.92 -13.13
C LYS A 42 6.71 7.89 -14.14
N ARG A 43 6.20 7.91 -15.37
CA ARG A 43 6.56 8.86 -16.42
C ARG A 43 5.31 9.43 -17.07
N TYR A 44 5.17 10.74 -17.01
CA TYR A 44 4.10 11.44 -17.71
C TYR A 44 4.45 11.55 -19.19
N TRP A 45 3.49 11.27 -20.05
CA TRP A 45 3.59 11.53 -21.48
C TRP A 45 2.77 12.78 -21.75
N SER A 46 3.42 13.94 -21.71
CA SER A 46 2.81 15.18 -22.17
C SER A 46 3.04 15.27 -23.68
N SER A 47 2.06 14.82 -24.46
CA SER A 47 1.96 15.23 -25.86
C SER A 47 1.02 16.43 -25.88
N GLU A 48 1.49 17.57 -26.36
CA GLU A 48 0.69 18.81 -26.48
C GLU A 48 -0.56 18.62 -27.37
N MET A 49 -0.64 17.52 -28.12
CA MET A 49 -1.74 17.20 -29.05
C MET A 49 -2.69 16.10 -28.56
N ASP A 50 -2.40 15.40 -27.47
CA ASP A 50 -3.25 14.30 -27.00
C ASP A 50 -4.15 14.76 -25.86
N CYS A 51 -5.47 14.85 -26.11
CA CYS A 51 -6.49 15.14 -25.10
C CYS A 51 -6.54 14.13 -23.94
N ASN A 52 -5.74 13.06 -23.99
CA ASN A 52 -5.64 12.06 -22.95
C ASN A 52 -4.31 12.24 -22.21
N ASP A 53 -4.39 12.79 -20.99
CA ASP A 53 -3.29 12.77 -20.02
C ASP A 53 -2.91 11.30 -19.72
N LEU A 54 -1.91 10.77 -20.42
CA LEU A 54 -1.41 9.42 -20.23
C LEU A 54 -0.19 9.38 -19.32
N VAL A 55 -0.12 8.33 -18.52
CA VAL A 55 1.01 8.04 -17.65
C VAL A 55 1.51 6.62 -17.89
N ALA A 56 2.81 6.50 -18.13
CA ALA A 56 3.51 5.23 -18.18
C ALA A 56 3.98 4.86 -16.76
N LEU A 57 3.50 3.72 -16.28
CA LEU A 57 3.77 3.18 -14.96
C LEU A 57 4.56 1.89 -15.10
N THR A 58 5.74 1.83 -14.49
CA THR A 58 6.47 0.58 -14.29
C THR A 58 6.05 -0.01 -12.96
N LEU A 59 5.40 -1.16 -13.01
CA LEU A 59 4.79 -1.83 -11.86
C LEU A 59 5.51 -3.15 -11.60
N ARG A 60 5.58 -3.54 -10.32
CA ARG A 60 6.02 -4.86 -9.91
C ARG A 60 4.87 -5.58 -9.22
N ARG A 61 4.57 -6.81 -9.61
CA ARG A 61 3.57 -7.64 -8.90
C ARG A 61 4.20 -8.16 -7.62
N LEU A 62 3.59 -7.86 -6.49
CA LEU A 62 3.94 -8.40 -5.20
C LEU A 62 3.14 -9.68 -4.92
N THR A 63 3.54 -10.42 -3.90
CA THR A 63 2.75 -11.53 -3.38
C THR A 63 1.42 -11.00 -2.85
N ASP A 64 0.32 -11.64 -3.24
CA ASP A 64 -1.01 -11.31 -2.74
C ASP A 64 -1.18 -11.69 -1.26
N LYS A 65 -0.26 -12.49 -0.73
CA LYS A 65 -0.05 -12.66 0.71
C LYS A 65 0.53 -11.35 1.27
N VAL A 66 -0.31 -10.59 1.96
CA VAL A 66 0.16 -9.61 2.94
C VAL A 66 1.02 -10.41 3.93
N PRO A 67 2.32 -10.08 4.13
CA PRO A 67 3.02 -10.65 5.27
C PRO A 67 2.15 -10.25 6.47
N GLU A 68 1.65 -11.21 7.23
CA GLU A 68 1.09 -10.95 8.54
C GLU A 68 2.20 -10.27 9.34
N GLU A 69 2.32 -8.95 9.21
CA GLU A 69 3.16 -8.16 10.07
C GLU A 69 2.63 -8.42 11.46
N LYS A 70 3.46 -9.12 12.24
CA LYS A 70 3.39 -9.40 13.68
C LYS A 70 2.26 -8.64 14.35
N PRO A 71 1.37 -9.29 15.12
CA PRO A 71 0.20 -8.66 15.70
C PRO A 71 0.61 -7.35 16.36
N LYS A 72 0.32 -6.22 15.69
CA LYS A 72 0.40 -4.90 16.31
C LYS A 72 -0.50 -5.01 17.51
N GLU A 73 0.02 -4.72 18.71
CA GLU A 73 -0.80 -4.70 19.92
C GLU A 73 -2.11 -4.00 19.59
N THR A 74 -3.21 -4.76 19.59
CA THR A 74 -4.50 -4.17 19.27
C THR A 74 -4.75 -3.07 20.28
N PHE A 75 -5.48 -2.01 19.89
CA PHE A 75 -5.85 -0.93 20.80
C PHE A 75 -6.44 -1.46 22.13
N ILE A 76 -7.14 -2.59 22.07
CA ILE A 76 -7.65 -3.34 23.24
C ILE A 76 -6.53 -3.86 24.14
N THR A 77 -5.45 -4.41 23.58
CA THR A 77 -4.29 -4.91 24.33
C THR A 77 -3.53 -3.76 25.00
N TYR A 78 -3.36 -2.65 24.28
CA TYR A 78 -2.80 -1.41 24.83
C TYR A 78 -3.66 -0.87 25.98
N LEU A 79 -4.98 -0.75 25.79
CA LEU A 79 -5.90 -0.32 26.85
C LEU A 79 -5.83 -1.25 28.07
N LYS A 80 -5.82 -2.58 27.86
CA LYS A 80 -5.68 -3.55 28.97
C LYS A 80 -4.38 -3.34 29.75
N LYS A 81 -3.26 -3.01 29.09
CA LYS A 81 -2.00 -2.65 29.77
C LYS A 81 -2.13 -1.35 30.55
N CYS A 82 -2.72 -0.30 29.97
CA CYS A 82 -2.94 0.99 30.66
C CYS A 82 -3.83 0.83 31.90
N PHE A 83 -4.95 0.12 31.78
CA PHE A 83 -5.82 -0.19 32.92
C PHE A 83 -5.08 -1.00 34.00
N LYS A 84 -4.31 -2.02 33.62
CA LYS A 84 -3.53 -2.82 34.59
C LYS A 84 -2.48 -1.99 35.34
N GLN A 85 -1.91 -0.96 34.72
CA GLN A 85 -0.99 -0.03 35.39
C GLN A 85 -1.72 0.95 36.32
N LEU A 86 -2.87 1.47 35.90
CA LEU A 86 -3.73 2.33 36.74
C LEU A 86 -4.16 1.64 38.03
N PHE A 87 -4.56 0.37 37.96
CA PHE A 87 -4.97 -0.40 39.16
C PHE A 87 -3.80 -0.92 40.00
N LYS A 88 -2.59 -1.05 39.45
CA LYS A 88 -1.40 -1.39 40.25
C LYS A 88 -0.94 -0.22 41.12
N ASN A 89 -1.04 1.01 40.64
CA ASN A 89 -0.58 2.18 41.39
C ASN A 89 -1.49 2.56 42.57
N ASN A 90 -2.76 2.14 42.57
CA ASN A 90 -3.68 2.42 43.69
C ASN A 90 -3.50 1.50 44.91
N LYS A 91 -2.81 0.35 44.79
CA LYS A 91 -2.51 -0.50 45.96
C LYS A 91 -1.37 0.03 46.84
N ASN A 92 -0.54 0.96 46.33
CA ASN A 92 0.58 1.55 47.09
C ASN A 92 0.25 2.92 47.72
N LYS A 93 -0.96 3.47 47.51
CA LYS A 93 -1.38 4.76 48.08
C LYS A 93 -2.25 4.64 49.34
N VAL A 94 -2.49 3.42 49.84
CA VAL A 94 -3.14 3.20 51.13
C VAL A 94 -2.05 2.79 52.14
N LYS A 95 -1.36 3.79 52.68
CA LYS A 95 -0.64 3.71 53.96
C LYS A 95 -0.74 5.05 54.65
#